data_AF-A0A8S3QRL7-F1
#
_entry.id   AF-A0A8S3QRL7-F1
#
_cell.length_a   1.000
_cell.length_b   1.000
_cell.length_c   1.000
_cell.angle_alpha   90.00
_cell.angle_beta   90.00
_cell.angle_gamma   90.00
#
_symmetry.space_group_name_H-M   'P 1'
#
loop_
_entity.id
_entity.type
_entity.pdbx_description
1 polymer ?
#
loop_
_entity_poly.entity_id
_entity_poly.type
_entity_poly.pdbx_seq_one_letter_code
_entity_poly.pdbx_strand_id
1 'polypeptide(L)'
;MPKSNQSSVKFGYWNIGGLFSKGMNKAEDPLFLKHIENYDIVFLVETHVGYNSKYHNIGKFHYHPICRKLSNNNRHFGGIAILQKSHVKPHVKILINSNPDYQWIKLEKSFFGFKSDLFICVLYNPPVTSKYTQELSSDVFECIEKDIFQYKKMGEILLCGDFNARIGSENDFIVNDDSKFTPIFDTYPTDKNIMTRKSRDQKIDQRGKEVLDFCISKQIRILNGRVLGDTFGNFTCYTPNGASVVDYVAVSEEILENVLYFKVSRFIPTLSDCHCKLEWELSAKYCVPGENDIPIQLKNMTPNYIWTDCSAIKFQETLSSDTLQNYILEFNNSTIQFTQTSLENSKLLLLYLTLTDLQKNGVFSVFPDTTDIPPGMEDNAITSSTLYSPLQQSAKTKQSESACPTRKPDEEIKQKEEIHFSLLDAFSYCFYYPLFFTGPIITYDDFSKQMNESEKTTLKASELKSIAFRATRVIFWTFFIEFILHFLYVNAFQNNVSTLENIDQWTLWGIGYCQGHFFMIKYWVLFGLPSVMARICGIVPPEGPNYVL
;
A
#
# COMPACT_ATOMS: atom_id res chain seq x y z
N MET A 1 -19.25 -34.45 2.84
CA MET A 1 -18.54 -33.25 3.38
C MET A 1 -18.83 -33.19 4.88
N PRO A 2 -17.83 -32.93 5.74
CA PRO A 2 -17.05 -31.69 5.70
C PRO A 2 -15.53 -31.85 5.44
N LYS A 3 -14.96 -30.68 5.13
CA LYS A 3 -13.62 -30.26 4.65
C LYS A 3 -12.45 -30.65 5.58
N SER A 4 -11.26 -30.92 5.03
CA SER A 4 -9.96 -30.36 5.50
C SER A 4 -8.71 -30.93 4.79
N ASN A 5 -8.49 -30.68 3.50
CA ASN A 5 -7.10 -30.63 3.00
C ASN A 5 -6.80 -29.17 2.66
N GLN A 6 -6.76 -28.34 3.69
CA GLN A 6 -6.31 -26.96 3.56
C GLN A 6 -4.81 -26.98 3.82
N SER A 7 -4.04 -27.09 2.73
CA SER A 7 -2.60 -26.88 2.77
C SER A 7 -2.29 -25.40 2.79
N SER A 8 -1.05 -25.05 3.11
CA SER A 8 -0.61 -23.67 3.12
C SER A 8 0.74 -23.57 2.45
N VAL A 9 1.02 -22.42 1.84
CA VAL A 9 2.34 -22.12 1.30
C VAL A 9 3.08 -21.20 2.26
N LYS A 10 4.29 -21.60 2.65
CA LYS A 10 5.11 -20.89 3.64
C LYS A 10 6.23 -20.12 2.95
N PHE A 11 6.33 -18.85 3.28
CA PHE A 11 7.34 -17.95 2.74
C PHE A 11 8.27 -17.44 3.84
N GLY A 12 9.54 -17.26 3.49
CA GLY A 12 10.52 -16.56 4.31
C GLY A 12 11.20 -15.45 3.51
N TYR A 13 11.40 -14.29 4.12
CA TYR A 13 12.22 -13.22 3.57
C TYR A 13 13.31 -12.85 4.57
N TRP A 14 14.56 -12.70 4.11
CA TRP A 14 15.66 -12.33 5.00
C TRP A 14 16.73 -11.52 4.28
N ASN A 15 17.00 -10.30 4.77
CA ASN A 15 18.24 -9.60 4.48
C ASN A 15 19.37 -10.22 5.33
N ILE A 16 20.33 -10.84 4.66
CA ILE A 16 21.38 -11.64 5.30
C ILE A 16 22.73 -10.91 5.36
N GLY A 17 22.89 -9.71 4.80
CA GLY A 17 24.14 -8.95 4.86
C GLY A 17 25.38 -9.75 4.39
N GLY A 18 25.21 -10.51 3.29
CA GLY A 18 26.21 -11.37 2.67
C GLY A 18 26.04 -12.86 2.98
N LEU A 19 25.99 -13.69 1.93
CA LEU A 19 26.08 -15.16 2.05
C LEU A 19 27.44 -15.61 2.59
N PHE A 20 28.49 -14.88 2.20
CA PHE A 20 29.85 -15.09 2.66
C PHE A 20 30.33 -13.84 3.38
N SER A 21 30.43 -13.91 4.71
CA SER A 21 30.81 -12.78 5.54
C SER A 21 31.78 -13.23 6.62
N LYS A 22 32.87 -12.47 6.82
CA LYS A 22 33.89 -12.71 7.87
C LYS A 22 34.44 -14.15 7.90
N GLY A 23 34.58 -14.79 6.74
CA GLY A 23 35.11 -16.15 6.62
C GLY A 23 34.11 -17.28 6.90
N MET A 24 32.85 -16.96 7.20
CA MET A 24 31.76 -17.93 7.35
C MET A 24 30.94 -18.04 6.07
N ASN A 25 30.64 -19.28 5.67
CA ASN A 25 29.72 -19.59 4.59
C ASN A 25 28.33 -19.91 5.15
N LYS A 26 27.40 -18.96 5.10
CA LYS A 26 26.04 -19.16 5.64
C LYS A 26 25.26 -20.22 4.86
N ALA A 27 25.58 -20.44 3.59
CA ALA A 27 24.92 -21.45 2.77
C ALA A 27 25.18 -22.90 3.27
N GLU A 28 26.27 -23.10 4.00
CA GLU A 28 26.68 -24.40 4.56
C GLU A 28 26.45 -24.50 6.07
N ASP A 29 26.06 -23.41 6.73
CA ASP A 29 25.82 -23.38 8.18
C ASP A 29 24.54 -24.16 8.54
N PRO A 30 24.64 -25.22 9.38
CA PRO A 30 23.48 -26.00 9.81
C PRO A 30 22.40 -25.17 10.50
N LEU A 31 22.78 -24.13 11.26
CA LEU A 31 21.82 -23.25 11.94
C LEU A 31 21.03 -22.44 10.92
N PHE A 32 21.71 -21.88 9.92
CA PHE A 32 21.06 -21.16 8.82
C PHE A 32 20.09 -22.07 8.06
N LEU A 33 20.53 -23.28 7.71
CA LEU A 33 19.70 -24.26 7.00
C LEU A 33 18.46 -24.67 7.80
N LYS A 34 18.60 -24.92 9.11
CA LYS A 34 17.48 -25.21 10.02
C LYS A 34 16.48 -24.05 10.09
N HIS A 35 16.95 -22.81 9.99
CA HIS A 35 16.07 -21.65 10.00
C HIS A 35 15.29 -21.46 8.71
N ILE A 36 15.71 -22.03 7.58
CA ILE A 36 15.03 -21.90 6.28
C ILE A 36 14.30 -23.17 5.82
N GLU A 37 14.60 -24.34 6.37
CA GLU A 37 14.09 -25.65 5.89
C GLU A 37 12.56 -25.78 5.89
N ASN A 38 11.88 -25.06 6.78
CA ASN A 38 10.44 -25.16 6.99
C ASN A 38 9.61 -24.37 5.96
N TYR A 39 10.24 -23.53 5.14
CA TYR A 39 9.53 -22.75 4.12
C TYR A 39 9.50 -23.47 2.77
N ASP A 40 8.54 -23.13 1.93
CA ASP A 40 8.46 -23.61 0.55
C ASP A 40 9.28 -22.73 -0.39
N ILE A 41 9.22 -21.41 -0.15
CA ILE A 41 9.93 -20.39 -0.93
C ILE A 41 10.62 -19.44 0.06
N VAL A 42 11.92 -19.19 -0.15
CA VAL A 42 12.70 -18.24 0.67
C VAL A 42 13.36 -17.21 -0.22
N PHE A 43 13.29 -15.96 0.20
CA PHE A 43 13.90 -14.81 -0.45
C PHE A 43 15.05 -14.31 0.42
N LEU A 44 16.25 -14.29 -0.15
CA LEU A 44 17.43 -13.75 0.51
C LEU A 44 17.85 -12.49 -0.22
N VAL A 45 18.12 -11.41 0.50
CA VAL A 45 18.68 -10.17 -0.07
C VAL A 45 20.03 -9.83 0.55
N GLU A 46 20.73 -8.92 -0.10
CA GLU A 46 22.15 -8.62 0.17
C GLU A 46 23.02 -9.88 0.12
N THR A 47 22.85 -10.70 -0.91
CA THR A 47 23.61 -11.95 -1.02
C THR A 47 25.10 -11.71 -1.26
N HIS A 48 25.45 -10.60 -1.91
CA HIS A 48 26.82 -10.16 -2.23
C HIS A 48 27.64 -11.19 -3.01
N VAL A 49 26.98 -11.97 -3.87
CA VAL A 49 27.61 -12.98 -4.72
C VAL A 49 27.33 -12.72 -6.19
N GLY A 50 28.22 -13.19 -7.07
CA GLY A 50 28.06 -13.14 -8.52
C GLY A 50 27.53 -14.46 -9.10
N TYR A 51 27.16 -14.45 -10.38
CA TYR A 51 26.64 -15.63 -11.10
C TYR A 51 27.62 -16.81 -11.14
N ASN A 52 28.93 -16.55 -11.05
CA ASN A 52 29.97 -17.58 -11.06
C ASN A 52 30.19 -18.24 -9.70
N SER A 53 29.37 -17.93 -8.70
CA SER A 53 29.48 -18.52 -7.36
C SER A 53 29.04 -19.99 -7.36
N LYS A 54 29.66 -20.81 -6.49
CA LYS A 54 29.46 -22.28 -6.43
C LYS A 54 28.13 -22.71 -5.78
N TYR A 55 27.24 -21.76 -5.47
CA TYR A 55 25.98 -22.05 -4.80
C TYR A 55 24.97 -22.51 -5.85
N HIS A 56 24.91 -23.81 -6.11
CA HIS A 56 23.87 -24.38 -6.99
C HIS A 56 22.67 -24.93 -6.19
N ASN A 57 22.93 -25.37 -4.96
CA ASN A 57 21.92 -25.82 -4.01
C ASN A 57 22.26 -25.24 -2.63
N ILE A 58 21.25 -24.73 -1.92
CA ILE A 58 21.37 -24.32 -0.51
C ILE A 58 20.40 -25.22 0.27
N GLY A 59 20.92 -26.17 1.04
CA GLY A 59 20.12 -27.21 1.68
C GLY A 59 19.29 -28.01 0.68
N LYS A 60 17.97 -28.06 0.87
CA LYS A 60 17.00 -28.76 0.00
C LYS A 60 16.36 -27.84 -1.06
N PHE A 61 16.93 -26.65 -1.26
CA PHE A 61 16.37 -25.65 -2.16
C PHE A 61 17.18 -25.53 -3.45
N HIS A 62 16.47 -25.29 -4.55
CA HIS A 62 17.04 -24.80 -5.79
C HIS A 62 17.36 -23.31 -5.61
N TYR A 63 18.60 -22.93 -5.91
CA TYR A 63 19.07 -21.57 -5.78
C TYR A 63 18.99 -20.83 -7.12
N HIS A 64 18.32 -19.68 -7.13
CA HIS A 64 18.28 -18.77 -8.27
C HIS A 64 18.82 -17.38 -7.89
N PRO A 65 20.05 -17.03 -8.31
CA PRO A 65 20.66 -15.74 -8.01
C PRO A 65 20.27 -14.64 -8.99
N ILE A 66 20.13 -13.42 -8.48
CA ILE A 66 20.02 -12.16 -9.21
C ILE A 66 21.14 -11.27 -8.69
N CYS A 67 22.18 -11.11 -9.50
CA CYS A 67 23.41 -10.45 -9.07
C CYS A 67 23.54 -9.07 -9.70
N ARG A 68 23.96 -8.07 -8.91
CA ARG A 68 24.44 -6.78 -9.44
C ARG A 68 25.79 -6.96 -10.15
N LYS A 69 26.10 -6.00 -11.02
CA LYS A 69 27.42 -5.90 -11.67
C LYS A 69 28.53 -5.80 -10.62
N LEU A 70 29.71 -6.29 -10.97
CA LEU A 70 30.89 -6.22 -10.11
C LEU A 70 31.29 -4.74 -9.91
N SER A 71 31.51 -4.35 -8.66
CA SER A 71 31.99 -3.01 -8.33
C SER A 71 33.49 -2.86 -8.64
N ASN A 72 33.97 -1.62 -8.76
CA ASN A 72 35.38 -1.26 -8.99
C ASN A 72 36.35 -1.91 -7.98
N ASN A 73 35.88 -2.23 -6.78
CA ASN A 73 36.68 -2.88 -5.74
C ASN A 73 36.74 -4.41 -5.86
N ASN A 74 36.36 -4.98 -7.02
CA ASN A 74 36.25 -6.43 -7.25
C ASN A 74 35.36 -7.16 -6.22
N ARG A 75 34.31 -6.48 -5.74
CA ARG A 75 33.33 -7.02 -4.81
C ARG A 75 31.92 -6.87 -5.38
N HIS A 76 31.07 -7.85 -5.08
CA HIS A 76 29.64 -7.75 -5.34
C HIS A 76 28.94 -7.10 -4.14
N PHE A 77 27.96 -6.24 -4.43
CA PHE A 77 27.11 -5.57 -3.44
C PHE A 77 25.64 -5.78 -3.80
N GLY A 78 24.75 -5.68 -2.81
CA GLY A 78 23.34 -6.03 -2.97
C GLY A 78 23.17 -7.49 -3.40
N GLY A 79 22.22 -7.74 -4.29
CA GLY A 79 21.89 -9.05 -4.85
C GLY A 79 20.72 -9.73 -4.15
N ILE A 80 19.92 -10.44 -4.92
CA ILE A 80 18.74 -11.19 -4.47
C ILE A 80 18.95 -12.66 -4.79
N ALA A 81 18.46 -13.57 -3.96
CA ALA A 81 18.35 -14.98 -4.28
C ALA A 81 16.98 -15.51 -3.92
N ILE A 82 16.44 -16.34 -4.82
CA ILE A 82 15.18 -17.04 -4.64
C ILE A 82 15.51 -18.52 -4.44
N LEU A 83 15.06 -19.04 -3.31
CA LEU A 83 15.17 -20.45 -2.93
C LEU A 83 13.80 -21.11 -3.07
N GLN A 84 13.73 -22.22 -3.80
CA GLN A 84 12.48 -22.95 -4.01
C GLN A 84 12.66 -24.44 -3.73
N LYS A 85 11.73 -25.05 -3.00
CA LYS A 85 11.68 -26.51 -2.88
C LYS A 85 11.34 -27.17 -4.22
N SER A 86 11.82 -28.40 -4.42
CA SER A 86 11.67 -29.14 -5.67
C SER A 86 10.20 -29.33 -6.10
N HIS A 87 9.26 -29.46 -5.16
CA HIS A 87 7.84 -29.63 -5.49
C HIS A 87 7.14 -28.33 -5.92
N VAL A 88 7.68 -27.17 -5.53
CA VAL A 88 7.09 -25.86 -5.84
C VAL A 88 7.70 -25.24 -7.08
N LYS A 89 8.99 -25.47 -7.32
CA LYS A 89 9.75 -24.91 -8.46
C LYS A 89 9.02 -24.98 -9.81
N PRO A 90 8.37 -26.09 -10.23
CA PRO A 90 7.69 -26.15 -11.53
C PRO A 90 6.54 -25.16 -11.69
N HIS A 91 5.94 -24.73 -10.57
CA HIS A 91 4.76 -23.86 -10.52
C HIS A 91 5.08 -22.41 -10.14
N VAL A 92 6.38 -22.08 -10.04
CA VAL A 92 6.86 -20.73 -9.78
C VAL A 92 7.75 -20.26 -10.93
N LYS A 93 7.23 -19.32 -11.71
CA LYS A 93 7.96 -18.75 -12.85
C LYS A 93 8.68 -17.48 -12.41
N ILE A 94 9.99 -17.44 -12.59
CA ILE A 94 10.79 -16.22 -12.39
C ILE A 94 10.66 -15.35 -13.67
N LEU A 95 10.27 -14.09 -13.50
CA LEU A 95 10.05 -13.16 -14.61
C LEU A 95 11.35 -12.42 -14.96
N ILE A 96 11.45 -11.92 -16.19
CA ILE A 96 12.65 -11.19 -16.62
C ILE A 96 12.50 -9.73 -16.18
N ASN A 97 13.46 -9.24 -15.40
CA ASN A 97 13.49 -7.87 -14.92
C ASN A 97 14.72 -7.12 -15.47
N SER A 98 14.56 -5.83 -15.71
CA SER A 98 15.64 -4.95 -16.20
C SER A 98 16.56 -4.45 -15.08
N ASN A 99 16.06 -4.40 -13.84
CA ASN A 99 16.77 -3.86 -12.68
C ASN A 99 17.12 -4.99 -11.69
N PRO A 100 18.38 -5.12 -11.23
CA PRO A 100 18.79 -6.14 -10.28
C PRO A 100 18.32 -5.94 -8.82
N ASP A 101 17.66 -4.81 -8.52
CA ASP A 101 17.23 -4.42 -7.16
C ASP A 101 15.86 -4.97 -6.77
N TYR A 102 15.13 -5.53 -7.74
CA TYR A 102 13.91 -6.25 -7.46
C TYR A 102 13.75 -7.42 -8.43
N GLN A 103 13.09 -8.47 -7.96
CA GLN A 103 12.80 -9.65 -8.77
C GLN A 103 11.33 -10.05 -8.66
N TRP A 104 10.66 -10.17 -9.80
CA TRP A 104 9.29 -10.67 -9.87
C TRP A 104 9.27 -12.18 -10.05
N ILE A 105 8.39 -12.85 -9.32
CA ILE A 105 8.00 -14.24 -9.58
C ILE A 105 6.49 -14.33 -9.72
N LYS A 106 6.04 -15.34 -10.47
CA LYS A 106 4.64 -15.66 -10.68
C LYS A 106 4.35 -17.05 -10.12
N LEU A 107 3.38 -17.14 -9.22
CA LEU A 107 2.81 -18.38 -8.71
C LEU A 107 1.55 -18.73 -9.51
N GLU A 108 1.47 -19.98 -9.96
CA GLU A 108 0.37 -20.47 -10.78
C GLU A 108 -0.90 -20.75 -9.97
N LYS A 109 -2.02 -20.12 -10.32
CA LYS A 109 -3.29 -20.29 -9.59
C LYS A 109 -3.84 -21.71 -9.60
N SER A 110 -3.61 -22.47 -10.67
CA SER A 110 -4.11 -23.84 -10.86
C SER A 110 -3.52 -24.80 -9.82
N PHE A 111 -2.23 -24.63 -9.53
CA PHE A 111 -1.51 -25.42 -8.54
C PHE A 111 -1.87 -25.01 -7.13
N PHE A 112 -1.71 -23.72 -6.79
CA PHE A 112 -1.91 -23.23 -5.42
C PHE A 112 -3.38 -23.07 -5.01
N GLY A 113 -4.32 -23.16 -5.96
CA GLY A 113 -5.75 -23.02 -5.68
C GLY A 113 -6.19 -21.60 -5.35
N PHE A 114 -5.49 -20.60 -5.88
CA PHE A 114 -5.83 -19.17 -5.75
C PHE A 114 -6.92 -18.76 -6.74
N LYS A 115 -7.62 -17.64 -6.47
CA LYS A 115 -8.64 -17.08 -7.40
C LYS A 115 -8.00 -16.63 -8.71
N SER A 116 -6.82 -16.02 -8.63
CA SER A 116 -6.02 -15.50 -9.73
C SER A 116 -4.54 -15.85 -9.52
N ASP A 117 -3.70 -15.63 -10.53
CA ASP A 117 -2.26 -15.83 -10.37
C ASP A 117 -1.70 -14.83 -9.34
N LEU A 118 -0.64 -15.22 -8.62
CA LEU A 118 -0.02 -14.35 -7.62
C LEU A 118 1.36 -13.91 -8.11
N PHE A 119 1.56 -12.60 -8.22
CA PHE A 119 2.84 -11.98 -8.60
C PHE A 119 3.52 -11.44 -7.35
N ILE A 120 4.69 -11.99 -7.01
CA ILE A 120 5.48 -11.57 -5.86
C ILE A 120 6.69 -10.77 -6.34
N CYS A 121 6.83 -9.53 -5.89
CA CYS A 121 8.03 -8.72 -6.07
C CYS A 121 8.89 -8.80 -4.82
N VAL A 122 10.10 -9.33 -4.97
CA VAL A 122 11.14 -9.31 -3.95
C VAL A 122 11.96 -8.06 -4.14
N LEU A 123 11.95 -7.15 -3.17
CA LEU A 123 12.59 -5.85 -3.25
C LEU A 123 13.83 -5.78 -2.32
N TYR A 124 14.87 -5.12 -2.82
CA TYR A 124 15.93 -4.54 -2.02
C TYR A 124 16.15 -3.10 -2.48
N ASN A 125 15.49 -2.14 -1.83
CA ASN A 125 15.63 -0.73 -2.14
C ASN A 125 16.89 -0.17 -1.46
N PRO A 126 17.94 0.21 -2.21
CA PRO A 126 19.19 0.65 -1.59
C PRO A 126 19.02 1.95 -0.76
N PRO A 127 19.81 2.15 0.31
CA PRO A 127 19.75 3.37 1.13
C PRO A 127 20.02 4.65 0.32
N VAL A 128 19.30 5.75 0.62
CA VAL A 128 19.42 7.06 -0.09
C VAL A 128 20.87 7.54 -0.14
N THR A 129 21.58 7.31 0.96
CA THR A 129 22.95 7.77 1.18
C THR A 129 23.98 6.96 0.41
N SER A 130 23.60 5.86 -0.24
CA SER A 130 24.53 5.03 -0.99
C SER A 130 24.93 5.72 -2.30
N LYS A 131 26.22 5.64 -2.64
CA LYS A 131 26.73 6.15 -3.94
C LYS A 131 25.99 5.52 -5.11
N TYR A 132 25.65 4.24 -4.97
CA TYR A 132 24.89 3.49 -5.96
C TYR A 132 23.54 4.15 -6.24
N THR A 133 22.79 4.55 -5.20
CA THR A 133 21.49 5.21 -5.35
C THR A 133 21.61 6.58 -6.03
N GLN A 134 22.67 7.33 -5.75
CA GLN A 134 22.90 8.65 -6.35
C GLN A 134 23.20 8.58 -7.86
N GLU A 135 23.70 7.43 -8.34
CA GLU A 135 24.02 7.19 -9.75
C GLU A 135 22.86 6.54 -10.53
N LEU A 136 21.77 6.14 -9.87
CA LEU A 136 20.59 5.58 -10.52
C LEU A 136 19.82 6.65 -11.29
N SER A 137 19.48 6.36 -12.53
CA SER A 137 18.70 7.26 -13.41
C SER A 137 17.21 7.28 -13.14
N SER A 138 16.69 6.28 -12.43
CA SER A 138 15.26 6.09 -12.18
C SER A 138 15.04 5.41 -10.83
N ASP A 139 13.99 5.82 -10.12
CA ASP A 139 13.64 5.21 -8.83
C ASP A 139 13.11 3.78 -9.00
N VAL A 140 13.38 2.93 -8.02
CA VAL A 140 12.97 1.53 -8.02
C VAL A 140 11.45 1.41 -7.96
N PHE A 141 10.77 2.26 -7.18
CA PHE A 141 9.31 2.25 -7.10
C PHE A 141 8.63 2.69 -8.39
N GLU A 142 9.22 3.64 -9.14
CA GLU A 142 8.72 4.05 -10.46
C GLU A 142 8.76 2.87 -11.46
N CYS A 143 9.80 2.04 -11.39
CA CYS A 143 9.91 0.83 -12.21
C CYS A 143 8.85 -0.21 -11.79
N ILE A 144 8.70 -0.46 -10.50
CA ILE A 144 7.72 -1.40 -9.94
C ILE A 144 6.30 -0.97 -10.27
N GLU A 145 6.00 0.33 -10.25
CA GLU A 145 4.69 0.88 -10.59
C GLU A 145 4.30 0.57 -12.05
N LYS A 146 5.24 0.70 -12.99
CA LYS A 146 5.04 0.34 -14.40
C LYS A 146 4.76 -1.15 -14.56
N ASP A 147 5.46 -2.00 -13.81
CA ASP A 147 5.25 -3.46 -13.81
C ASP A 147 3.89 -3.85 -13.22
N ILE A 148 3.51 -3.24 -12.09
CA ILE A 148 2.22 -3.48 -11.42
C ILE A 148 1.06 -3.16 -12.37
N PHE A 149 1.16 -2.11 -13.17
CA PHE A 149 0.12 -1.79 -14.16
C PHE A 149 -0.14 -2.93 -15.15
N GLN A 150 0.88 -3.74 -15.47
CA GLN A 150 0.75 -4.92 -16.33
C GLN A 150 0.28 -6.13 -15.54
N TYR A 151 0.92 -6.44 -14.41
CA TYR A 151 0.66 -7.67 -13.65
C TYR A 151 -0.69 -7.64 -12.92
N LYS A 152 -1.16 -6.48 -12.47
CA LYS A 152 -2.48 -6.33 -11.82
C LYS A 152 -3.65 -6.71 -12.74
N LYS A 153 -3.46 -6.70 -14.06
CA LYS A 153 -4.46 -7.19 -15.04
C LYS A 153 -4.50 -8.72 -15.12
N MET A 154 -3.43 -9.40 -14.72
CA MET A 154 -3.26 -10.85 -14.86
C MET A 154 -3.48 -11.59 -13.54
N GLY A 155 -3.29 -10.91 -12.41
CA GLY A 155 -3.41 -11.49 -11.08
C GLY A 155 -3.17 -10.49 -9.96
N GLU A 156 -3.06 -11.01 -8.75
CA GLU A 156 -2.83 -10.19 -7.56
C GLU A 156 -1.35 -9.96 -7.28
N ILE A 157 -1.05 -8.91 -6.52
CA ILE A 157 0.30 -8.43 -6.24
C ILE A 157 0.65 -8.68 -4.77
N LEU A 158 1.88 -9.11 -4.53
CA LEU A 158 2.52 -9.13 -3.21
C LEU A 158 3.91 -8.51 -3.36
N LEU A 159 4.26 -7.62 -2.45
CA LEU A 159 5.58 -7.00 -2.35
C LEU A 159 6.20 -7.45 -1.03
N CYS A 160 7.45 -7.88 -1.06
CA CYS A 160 8.20 -8.19 0.15
C CYS A 160 9.63 -7.72 -0.01
N GLY A 161 10.19 -7.06 0.99
CA GLY A 161 11.50 -6.48 0.81
C GLY A 161 12.01 -5.64 1.97
N ASP A 162 13.25 -5.21 1.82
CA ASP A 162 13.84 -4.11 2.55
C ASP A 162 13.57 -2.85 1.73
N PHE A 163 12.68 -2.02 2.26
CA PHE A 163 12.23 -0.79 1.61
C PHE A 163 13.19 0.37 1.93
N ASN A 164 14.05 0.21 2.95
CA ASN A 164 14.87 1.28 3.53
C ASN A 164 14.06 2.57 3.76
N ALA A 165 12.87 2.40 4.32
CA ALA A 165 11.87 3.43 4.56
C ALA A 165 11.15 3.20 5.90
N ARG A 166 10.96 4.24 6.70
CA ARG A 166 10.28 4.16 8.00
C ARG A 166 8.90 4.77 7.88
N ILE A 167 7.87 3.98 8.20
CA ILE A 167 6.47 4.33 7.92
C ILE A 167 5.67 4.64 9.20
N GLY A 168 6.24 4.48 10.39
CA GLY A 168 5.52 4.77 11.65
C GLY A 168 4.35 3.81 11.90
N SER A 169 3.22 4.32 12.38
CA SER A 169 1.93 3.60 12.48
C SER A 169 0.85 4.16 11.53
N GLU A 170 1.24 4.98 10.55
CA GLU A 170 0.33 5.59 9.57
C GLU A 170 -0.43 4.56 8.74
N ASN A 171 -1.64 4.93 8.33
CA ASN A 171 -2.49 4.07 7.50
C ASN A 171 -2.03 4.08 6.04
N ASP A 172 -2.04 2.89 5.45
CA ASP A 172 -1.77 2.56 4.04
C ASP A 172 -3.07 2.41 3.22
N PHE A 173 -4.16 3.01 3.71
CA PHE A 173 -5.49 3.02 3.12
C PHE A 173 -6.21 4.31 3.53
N ILE A 174 -7.28 4.66 2.81
CA ILE A 174 -8.06 5.87 3.10
C ILE A 174 -9.13 5.55 4.16
N VAL A 175 -9.12 6.29 5.26
CA VAL A 175 -10.11 6.11 6.33
C VAL A 175 -11.46 6.71 5.89
N ASN A 176 -12.55 5.96 6.10
CA ASN A 176 -13.90 6.34 5.67
C ASN A 176 -14.02 6.57 4.15
N ASP A 177 -13.42 5.67 3.39
CA ASP A 177 -13.51 5.66 1.94
C ASP A 177 -14.93 5.28 1.49
N ASP A 178 -15.81 6.28 1.40
CA ASP A 178 -17.22 6.13 1.05
C ASP A 178 -17.60 7.08 -0.09
N SER A 179 -18.07 6.52 -1.19
CA SER A 179 -18.55 7.27 -2.37
C SER A 179 -19.98 7.79 -2.21
N LYS A 180 -20.64 7.58 -1.07
CA LYS A 180 -22.02 8.05 -0.82
C LYS A 180 -22.27 9.53 -1.09
N PHE A 181 -21.28 10.38 -0.83
CA PHE A 181 -21.45 11.85 -0.92
C PHE A 181 -20.88 12.46 -2.20
N THR A 182 -20.11 11.68 -2.96
CA THR A 182 -19.55 12.09 -4.26
C THR A 182 -19.74 10.94 -5.23
N PRO A 183 -20.64 11.05 -6.22
CA PRO A 183 -20.79 10.07 -7.29
C PRO A 183 -19.57 10.17 -8.21
N ILE A 184 -18.43 9.74 -7.72
CA ILE A 184 -17.27 9.42 -8.52
C ILE A 184 -17.72 8.17 -9.28
N PHE A 185 -17.66 8.23 -10.61
CA PHE A 185 -17.91 7.08 -11.48
C PHE A 185 -17.20 5.83 -10.92
N ASP A 186 -17.74 4.63 -11.19
CA ASP A 186 -17.26 3.28 -10.76
C ASP A 186 -15.76 2.96 -10.99
N THR A 187 -14.97 3.95 -11.40
CA THR A 187 -13.52 3.91 -11.58
C THR A 187 -12.70 3.93 -10.30
N TYR A 188 -13.27 4.32 -9.14
CA TYR A 188 -12.55 4.31 -7.86
C TYR A 188 -13.05 3.15 -6.97
N PRO A 189 -12.28 2.05 -6.84
CA PRO A 189 -12.62 0.99 -5.91
C PRO A 189 -12.45 1.49 -4.48
N THR A 190 -13.53 1.49 -3.69
CA THR A 190 -13.46 1.85 -2.28
C THR A 190 -12.78 0.76 -1.46
N ASP A 191 -11.95 1.16 -0.50
CA ASP A 191 -11.26 0.26 0.40
C ASP A 191 -12.26 -0.49 1.30
N LYS A 192 -12.10 -1.81 1.46
CA LYS A 192 -12.86 -2.58 2.46
C LYS A 192 -12.52 -2.08 3.87
N ASN A 193 -13.37 -2.41 4.84
CA ASN A 193 -13.10 -2.08 6.24
C ASN A 193 -11.86 -2.84 6.73
N ILE A 194 -10.70 -2.16 6.72
CA ILE A 194 -9.39 -2.72 7.00
C ILE A 194 -8.94 -2.26 8.39
N MET A 195 -8.35 -3.18 9.15
CA MET A 195 -7.77 -2.86 10.45
C MET A 195 -6.55 -1.95 10.31
N THR A 196 -6.43 -0.98 11.21
CA THR A 196 -5.23 -0.16 11.34
C THR A 196 -4.06 -1.00 11.84
N ARG A 197 -2.85 -0.64 11.42
CA ARG A 197 -1.63 -1.33 11.83
C ARG A 197 -1.05 -0.70 13.09
N LYS A 198 -0.40 -1.51 13.93
CA LYS A 198 0.43 -1.06 15.06
C LYS A 198 1.91 -1.16 14.68
N SER A 199 2.75 -0.27 15.18
CA SER A 199 4.21 -0.36 15.00
C SER A 199 4.94 0.01 16.29
N ARG A 200 6.05 -0.66 16.60
CA ARG A 200 6.97 -0.21 17.64
C ARG A 200 7.87 0.93 17.17
N ASP A 201 8.05 1.06 15.86
CA ASP A 201 8.72 2.19 15.26
C ASP A 201 7.69 3.26 14.88
N GLN A 202 7.71 4.38 15.60
CA GLN A 202 6.82 5.52 15.35
C GLN A 202 7.44 6.58 14.44
N LYS A 203 8.69 6.39 13.99
CA LYS A 203 9.34 7.37 13.11
C LYS A 203 8.87 7.21 11.67
N ILE A 204 8.74 8.33 10.99
CA ILE A 204 8.38 8.40 9.58
C ILE A 204 9.46 9.22 8.87
N ASP A 205 9.98 8.70 7.76
CA ASP A 205 10.89 9.43 6.88
C ASP A 205 10.23 9.76 5.53
N GLN A 206 10.93 10.52 4.69
CA GLN A 206 10.39 10.98 3.40
C GLN A 206 10.07 9.80 2.46
N ARG A 207 10.94 8.79 2.39
CA ARG A 207 10.68 7.56 1.66
C ARG A 207 9.48 6.80 2.21
N GLY A 208 9.29 6.80 3.52
CA GLY A 208 8.14 6.18 4.16
C GLY A 208 6.82 6.78 3.70
N LYS A 209 6.78 8.10 3.48
CA LYS A 209 5.61 8.78 2.90
C LYS A 209 5.38 8.35 1.44
N GLU A 210 6.44 8.30 0.63
CA GLU A 210 6.35 7.84 -0.76
C GLU A 210 5.85 6.39 -0.86
N VAL A 211 6.30 5.51 0.05
CA VAL A 211 5.82 4.13 0.15
C VAL A 211 4.35 4.08 0.56
N LEU A 212 3.89 4.93 1.49
CA LEU A 212 2.47 5.03 1.85
C LEU A 212 1.62 5.49 0.67
N ASP A 213 2.02 6.56 -0.01
CA ASP A 213 1.31 7.09 -1.17
C ASP A 213 1.21 6.03 -2.28
N PHE A 214 2.30 5.28 -2.50
CA PHE A 214 2.32 4.14 -3.41
C PHE A 214 1.35 3.04 -2.96
N CYS A 215 1.36 2.64 -1.69
CA CYS A 215 0.47 1.62 -1.14
C CYS A 215 -1.02 2.02 -1.27
N ILE A 216 -1.35 3.27 -0.92
CA ILE A 216 -2.69 3.84 -1.03
C ILE A 216 -3.13 3.85 -2.51
N SER A 217 -2.30 4.39 -3.40
CA SER A 217 -2.60 4.49 -4.84
C SER A 217 -2.85 3.12 -5.50
N LYS A 218 -2.12 2.08 -5.08
CA LYS A 218 -2.20 0.74 -5.69
C LYS A 218 -3.11 -0.23 -4.95
N GLN A 219 -3.73 0.17 -3.84
CA GLN A 219 -4.51 -0.68 -2.95
C GLN A 219 -3.72 -1.88 -2.42
N ILE A 220 -2.50 -1.61 -1.99
CA ILE A 220 -1.57 -2.59 -1.42
C ILE A 220 -1.50 -2.35 0.09
N ARG A 221 -1.75 -3.41 0.86
CA ARG A 221 -1.85 -3.39 2.32
C ARG A 221 -0.67 -4.06 2.98
N ILE A 222 0.00 -3.35 3.87
CA ILE A 222 1.13 -3.82 4.68
C ILE A 222 0.62 -4.82 5.75
N LEU A 223 1.31 -5.94 5.91
CA LEU A 223 0.98 -6.99 6.88
C LEU A 223 1.57 -6.74 8.26
N ASN A 224 2.75 -6.11 8.32
CA ASN A 224 3.44 -5.77 9.57
C ASN A 224 2.51 -4.98 10.49
N GLY A 225 2.39 -5.40 11.75
CA GLY A 225 1.53 -4.70 12.70
C GLY A 225 0.02 -4.93 12.56
N ARG A 226 -0.42 -5.74 11.59
CA ARG A 226 -1.85 -5.90 11.24
C ARG A 226 -2.34 -7.35 11.40
N VAL A 227 -1.51 -8.32 11.04
CA VAL A 227 -1.89 -9.74 10.97
C VAL A 227 -1.46 -10.50 12.23
N LEU A 228 -2.15 -11.61 12.53
CA LEU A 228 -1.79 -12.53 13.61
C LEU A 228 -0.32 -12.97 13.49
N GLY A 229 0.41 -12.83 14.59
CA GLY A 229 1.85 -13.12 14.70
C GLY A 229 2.72 -11.87 14.83
N ASP A 230 2.24 -10.70 14.40
CA ASP A 230 2.94 -9.42 14.55
C ASP A 230 1.99 -8.27 14.91
N THR A 231 0.99 -8.53 15.73
CA THR A 231 -0.05 -7.55 16.11
C THR A 231 0.47 -6.30 16.82
N PHE A 232 1.70 -6.32 17.32
CA PHE A 232 2.36 -5.17 17.95
C PHE A 232 3.31 -4.41 17.01
N GLY A 233 3.57 -4.93 15.81
CA GLY A 233 4.50 -4.38 14.84
C GLY A 233 5.94 -4.35 15.36
N ASN A 234 6.56 -5.53 15.46
CA ASN A 234 7.93 -5.65 15.96
C ASN A 234 8.95 -4.99 15.03
N PHE A 235 10.08 -4.55 15.61
CA PHE A 235 11.21 -4.04 14.83
C PHE A 235 11.77 -5.12 13.90
N THR A 236 12.11 -4.73 12.68
CA THR A 236 12.67 -5.62 11.67
C THR A 236 14.17 -5.44 11.52
N CYS A 237 14.72 -4.29 11.94
CA CYS A 237 16.13 -3.97 11.87
C CYS A 237 16.67 -3.44 13.20
N TYR A 238 17.85 -3.90 13.60
CA TYR A 238 18.58 -3.53 14.81
C TYR A 238 20.00 -3.09 14.45
N THR A 239 20.24 -1.79 14.50
CA THR A 239 21.55 -1.19 14.27
C THR A 239 22.16 -0.71 15.58
N PRO A 240 23.48 -0.41 15.63
CA PRO A 240 24.10 0.22 16.81
C PRO A 240 23.44 1.56 17.19
N ASN A 241 22.78 2.23 16.24
CA ASN A 241 22.11 3.51 16.43
C ASN A 241 20.63 3.38 16.86
N GLY A 242 20.15 2.15 17.05
CA GLY A 242 18.78 1.84 17.47
C GLY A 242 18.07 0.89 16.51
N ALA A 243 16.77 0.73 16.76
CA ALA A 243 15.91 -0.19 16.01
C ALA A 243 14.97 0.56 15.06
N SER A 244 14.55 -0.11 13.99
CA SER A 244 13.62 0.39 12.98
C SER A 244 12.77 -0.72 12.38
N VAL A 245 11.67 -0.31 11.77
CA VAL A 245 10.89 -1.14 10.85
C VAL A 245 11.18 -0.61 9.44
N VAL A 246 11.84 -1.44 8.63
CA VAL A 246 12.23 -1.11 7.24
C VAL A 246 11.95 -2.25 6.26
N ASP A 247 11.75 -3.46 6.80
CA ASP A 247 11.40 -4.65 6.03
C ASP A 247 9.89 -4.87 6.10
N TYR A 248 9.22 -4.90 4.95
CA TYR A 248 7.77 -5.00 4.88
C TYR A 248 7.34 -6.15 3.97
N VAL A 249 6.21 -6.75 4.32
CA VAL A 249 5.41 -7.56 3.39
C VAL A 249 4.09 -6.83 3.19
N ALA A 250 3.71 -6.60 1.94
CA ALA A 250 2.50 -5.90 1.57
C ALA A 250 1.77 -6.66 0.45
N VAL A 251 0.45 -6.70 0.48
CA VAL A 251 -0.37 -7.54 -0.40
C VAL A 251 -1.50 -6.73 -1.02
N SER A 252 -1.96 -7.09 -2.22
CA SER A 252 -3.26 -6.64 -2.72
C SER A 252 -4.33 -6.88 -1.66
N GLU A 253 -5.27 -5.96 -1.53
CA GLU A 253 -6.40 -6.08 -0.60
C GLU A 253 -7.15 -7.44 -0.70
N GLU A 254 -7.31 -7.98 -1.91
CA GLU A 254 -7.95 -9.28 -2.15
C GLU A 254 -7.21 -10.48 -1.54
N ILE A 255 -5.89 -10.39 -1.34
CA ILE A 255 -5.08 -11.46 -0.72
C ILE A 255 -5.17 -11.39 0.81
N LEU A 256 -5.57 -10.26 1.39
CA LEU A 256 -5.51 -10.05 2.84
C LEU A 256 -6.30 -11.13 3.62
N GLU A 257 -7.44 -11.56 3.09
CA GLU A 257 -8.27 -12.64 3.66
C GLU A 257 -7.63 -14.03 3.55
N ASN A 258 -6.69 -14.22 2.62
CA ASN A 258 -5.94 -15.46 2.42
C ASN A 258 -4.71 -15.57 3.31
N VAL A 259 -4.29 -14.48 3.97
CA VAL A 259 -3.14 -14.50 4.88
C VAL A 259 -3.52 -15.19 6.19
N LEU A 260 -2.88 -16.32 6.48
CA LEU A 260 -3.12 -17.08 7.71
C LEU A 260 -2.28 -16.53 8.88
N TYR A 261 -1.03 -16.16 8.58
CA TYR A 261 -0.05 -15.79 9.59
C TYR A 261 1.03 -14.86 9.02
N PHE A 262 1.53 -13.92 9.82
CA PHE A 262 2.71 -13.11 9.53
C PHE A 262 3.50 -12.86 10.81
N LYS A 263 4.83 -13.00 10.76
CA LYS A 263 5.70 -12.86 11.92
C LYS A 263 7.03 -12.24 11.55
N VAL A 264 7.49 -11.35 12.42
CA VAL A 264 8.90 -10.92 12.48
C VAL A 264 9.64 -11.84 13.45
N SER A 265 10.61 -12.59 12.94
CA SER A 265 11.42 -13.50 13.76
C SER A 265 12.41 -12.72 14.63
N ARG A 266 12.93 -13.37 15.67
CA ARG A 266 13.95 -12.75 16.54
C ARG A 266 15.21 -12.46 15.73
N PHE A 267 15.87 -11.33 16.02
CA PHE A 267 17.16 -11.00 15.43
C PHE A 267 18.23 -12.03 15.81
N ILE A 268 19.00 -12.48 14.82
CA ILE A 268 20.09 -13.45 14.98
C ILE A 268 21.40 -12.81 14.47
N PRO A 269 22.25 -12.25 15.36
CA PRO A 269 23.45 -11.49 14.98
C PRO A 269 24.52 -12.30 14.23
N THR A 270 24.48 -13.63 14.32
CA THR A 270 25.41 -14.51 13.62
C THR A 270 25.02 -14.74 12.16
N LEU A 271 23.73 -14.57 11.82
CA LEU A 271 23.17 -14.94 10.51
C LEU A 271 22.71 -13.74 9.69
N SER A 272 22.48 -12.59 10.31
CA SER A 272 22.23 -11.30 9.64
C SER A 272 23.02 -10.20 10.35
N ASP A 273 23.33 -9.15 9.62
CA ASP A 273 24.07 -7.99 10.11
C ASP A 273 23.20 -7.14 11.06
N CYS A 274 21.98 -6.82 10.64
CA CYS A 274 21.04 -6.03 11.42
C CYS A 274 19.57 -6.41 11.21
N HIS A 275 19.24 -7.30 10.27
CA HIS A 275 17.85 -7.58 9.90
C HIS A 275 17.29 -8.87 10.52
N CYS A 276 16.00 -8.81 10.81
CA CYS A 276 15.18 -9.94 11.22
C CYS A 276 14.61 -10.62 9.98
N LYS A 277 14.36 -11.93 10.10
CA LYS A 277 13.63 -12.68 9.09
C LYS A 277 12.14 -12.37 9.19
N LEU A 278 11.49 -12.15 8.06
CA LEU A 278 10.03 -12.08 7.95
C LEU A 278 9.49 -13.41 7.47
N GLU A 279 8.35 -13.82 8.03
CA GLU A 279 7.72 -15.11 7.75
C GLU A 279 6.23 -14.91 7.55
N TRP A 280 5.65 -15.49 6.50
CA TRP A 280 4.22 -15.45 6.31
C TRP A 280 3.69 -16.71 5.63
N GLU A 281 2.40 -16.94 5.81
CA GLU A 281 1.73 -18.13 5.36
C GLU A 281 0.42 -17.74 4.67
N LEU A 282 0.23 -18.26 3.44
CA LEU A 282 -1.00 -18.07 2.69
C LEU A 282 -1.79 -19.37 2.63
N SER A 283 -3.11 -19.26 2.78
CA SER A 283 -4.03 -20.37 2.55
C SER A 283 -3.95 -20.80 1.09
N ALA A 284 -3.57 -22.06 0.86
CA ALA A 284 -3.48 -22.65 -0.46
C ALA A 284 -4.27 -23.98 -0.50
N LYS A 285 -4.41 -24.56 -1.68
CA LYS A 285 -5.13 -25.83 -1.87
C LYS A 285 -4.37 -26.71 -2.84
N TYR A 286 -3.13 -27.05 -2.49
CA TYR A 286 -2.26 -27.92 -3.28
C TYR A 286 -1.80 -29.13 -2.49
N CYS A 287 -1.58 -30.25 -3.17
CA CYS A 287 -1.08 -31.47 -2.54
C CYS A 287 0.44 -31.53 -2.70
N VAL A 288 1.16 -31.65 -1.59
CA VAL A 288 2.60 -31.96 -1.64
C VAL A 288 2.75 -33.49 -1.83
N PRO A 289 3.46 -33.96 -2.86
CA PRO A 289 3.73 -35.39 -3.01
C PRO A 289 4.54 -35.91 -1.82
N GLY A 290 3.92 -36.73 -0.96
CA GLY A 290 4.59 -37.41 0.16
C GLY A 290 4.12 -37.05 1.58
N GLU A 291 3.19 -36.10 1.76
CA GLU A 291 2.63 -35.76 3.09
C GLU A 291 1.31 -36.47 3.42
N ASN A 292 0.81 -37.35 2.55
CA ASN A 292 -0.51 -37.97 2.73
C ASN A 292 -0.59 -39.06 3.81
N ASP A 293 0.49 -39.39 4.54
CA ASP A 293 0.45 -40.44 5.58
C ASP A 293 1.32 -40.13 6.81
N ILE A 294 1.55 -38.86 7.14
CA ILE A 294 2.06 -38.54 8.48
C ILE A 294 0.83 -38.22 9.33
N PRO A 295 0.34 -39.15 10.20
CA PRO A 295 -0.66 -38.77 11.18
C PRO A 295 -0.11 -37.55 11.91
N ILE A 296 -0.93 -36.51 12.07
CA ILE A 296 -0.58 -35.31 12.83
C ILE A 296 -0.07 -35.80 14.18
N GLN A 297 1.26 -35.95 14.33
CA GLN A 297 1.87 -36.14 15.62
C GLN A 297 1.74 -34.78 16.25
N LEU A 298 0.65 -34.61 16.99
CA LEU A 298 0.57 -33.60 18.03
C LEU A 298 1.85 -33.79 18.84
N LYS A 299 2.84 -32.94 18.59
CA LYS A 299 3.95 -32.82 19.52
C LYS A 299 3.28 -32.40 20.82
N ASN A 300 3.32 -33.27 21.82
CA ASN A 300 3.04 -32.84 23.17
C ASN A 300 3.88 -31.57 23.39
N MET A 301 3.21 -30.47 23.77
CA MET A 301 3.93 -29.28 24.18
C MET A 301 5.01 -29.73 25.15
N THR A 302 6.26 -29.30 24.89
CA THR A 302 7.29 -29.46 25.90
C THR A 302 6.77 -28.79 27.17
N PRO A 303 6.78 -29.46 28.33
CA PRO A 303 6.25 -28.90 29.57
C PRO A 303 7.22 -27.82 30.09
N ASN A 304 7.34 -26.72 29.35
CA ASN A 304 8.21 -25.59 29.67
C ASN A 304 7.52 -24.61 30.63
N TYR A 305 6.26 -24.88 30.99
CA TYR A 305 5.44 -24.06 31.86
C TYR A 305 4.96 -24.92 33.04
N ILE A 306 5.85 -25.11 34.01
CA ILE A 306 5.52 -25.77 35.26
C ILE A 306 5.01 -24.70 36.23
N TRP A 307 3.82 -24.89 36.79
CA TRP A 307 3.33 -24.07 37.89
C TRP A 307 4.21 -24.34 39.11
N THR A 308 4.83 -23.28 39.65
CA THR A 308 5.44 -23.31 40.97
C THR A 308 4.37 -23.11 42.05
N ASP A 309 4.66 -23.44 43.30
CA ASP A 309 3.70 -23.30 44.41
C ASP A 309 3.17 -21.86 44.56
N CYS A 310 3.95 -20.85 44.13
CA CYS A 310 3.58 -19.44 44.15
C CYS A 310 2.98 -18.93 42.82
N SER A 311 2.94 -19.75 41.77
CA SER A 311 2.45 -19.35 40.44
C SER A 311 0.96 -18.99 40.47
N ALA A 312 0.16 -19.64 41.33
CA ALA A 312 -1.26 -19.36 41.45
C ALA A 312 -1.56 -17.96 41.98
N ILE A 313 -0.80 -17.52 42.97
CA ILE A 313 -0.93 -16.19 43.56
C ILE A 313 -0.49 -15.14 42.54
N LYS A 314 0.67 -15.33 41.91
CA LYS A 314 1.17 -14.40 40.87
C LYS A 314 0.26 -14.35 39.65
N PHE A 315 -0.37 -15.47 39.28
CA PHE A 315 -1.38 -15.51 38.21
C PHE A 315 -2.60 -14.67 38.58
N GLN A 316 -3.13 -14.82 39.80
CA GLN A 316 -4.26 -14.02 40.29
C GLN A 316 -3.91 -12.52 40.40
N GLU A 317 -2.72 -12.18 40.88
CA GLU A 317 -2.21 -10.81 40.92
C GLU A 317 -2.07 -10.22 39.52
N THR A 318 -1.52 -10.99 38.57
CA THR A 318 -1.36 -10.55 37.17
C THR A 318 -2.70 -10.39 36.46
N LEU A 319 -3.65 -11.30 36.71
CA LEU A 319 -5.01 -11.20 36.17
C LEU A 319 -5.75 -9.97 36.71
N SER A 320 -5.41 -9.56 37.92
CA SER A 320 -5.95 -8.36 38.57
C SER A 320 -5.16 -7.09 38.24
N SER A 321 -4.08 -7.18 37.43
CA SER A 321 -3.30 -6.01 37.04
C SER A 321 -4.08 -5.12 36.07
N ASP A 322 -3.95 -3.81 36.26
CA ASP A 322 -4.61 -2.80 35.43
C ASP A 322 -4.21 -2.95 33.95
N THR A 323 -2.97 -3.35 33.67
CA THR A 323 -2.48 -3.59 32.31
C THR A 323 -3.24 -4.70 31.59
N LEU A 324 -3.44 -5.83 32.25
CA LEU A 324 -4.09 -7.00 31.65
C LEU A 324 -5.61 -6.81 31.58
N GLN A 325 -6.20 -6.15 32.57
CA GLN A 325 -7.61 -5.74 32.54
C GLN A 325 -7.88 -4.74 31.41
N ASN A 326 -6.97 -3.80 31.15
CA ASN A 326 -7.08 -2.89 30.00
C ASN A 326 -7.00 -3.63 28.66
N TYR A 327 -6.13 -4.64 28.53
CA TYR A 327 -6.09 -5.48 27.32
C TYR A 327 -7.38 -6.29 27.13
N ILE A 328 -7.95 -6.85 28.20
CA ILE A 328 -9.24 -7.57 28.16
C ILE A 328 -10.39 -6.61 27.79
N LEU A 329 -10.40 -5.40 28.35
CA LEU A 329 -11.40 -4.37 28.03
C LEU A 329 -11.27 -3.88 26.58
N GLU A 330 -10.06 -3.64 26.09
CA GLU A 330 -9.79 -3.27 24.68
C GLU A 330 -10.26 -4.40 23.74
N PHE A 331 -10.01 -5.66 24.10
CA PHE A 331 -10.48 -6.83 23.36
C PHE A 331 -12.02 -6.91 23.31
N ASN A 332 -12.69 -6.77 24.46
CA ASN A 332 -14.15 -6.85 24.54
C ASN A 332 -14.86 -5.68 23.87
N ASN A 333 -14.26 -4.49 23.88
CA ASN A 333 -14.81 -3.28 23.25
C ASN A 333 -14.49 -3.19 21.75
N SER A 334 -13.57 -4.01 21.24
CA SER A 334 -13.32 -4.08 19.81
C SER A 334 -14.51 -4.75 19.12
N THR A 335 -15.38 -3.95 18.52
CA THR A 335 -16.53 -4.40 17.72
C THR A 335 -16.03 -5.01 16.40
N ILE A 336 -15.40 -6.17 16.50
CA ILE A 336 -14.92 -6.90 15.33
C ILE A 336 -16.10 -7.69 14.78
N GLN A 337 -16.53 -7.38 13.55
CA GLN A 337 -17.41 -8.28 12.80
C GLN A 337 -16.59 -9.51 12.40
N PHE A 338 -16.56 -10.51 13.30
CA PHE A 338 -15.77 -11.70 13.08
C PHE A 338 -16.39 -12.62 12.02
N THR A 339 -15.63 -13.00 11.00
CA THR A 339 -15.80 -14.30 10.34
C THR A 339 -15.28 -15.41 11.27
N GLN A 340 -15.81 -16.64 11.17
CA GLN A 340 -15.47 -17.75 12.09
C GLN A 340 -13.95 -17.94 12.31
N THR A 341 -13.12 -17.74 11.28
CA THR A 341 -11.66 -17.83 11.33
C THR A 341 -11.01 -16.70 12.15
N SER A 342 -11.56 -15.49 12.10
CA SER A 342 -11.06 -14.34 12.86
C SER A 342 -11.37 -14.43 14.37
N LEU A 343 -12.42 -15.19 14.74
CA LEU A 343 -12.75 -15.45 16.15
C LEU A 343 -11.76 -16.42 16.81
N GLU A 344 -11.24 -17.40 16.06
CA GLU A 344 -10.21 -18.32 16.56
C GLU A 344 -8.87 -17.62 16.73
N ASN A 345 -8.50 -16.76 15.77
CA ASN A 345 -7.26 -15.98 15.82
C ASN A 345 -7.25 -14.91 16.92
N SER A 346 -8.38 -14.27 17.21
CA SER A 346 -8.51 -13.29 18.29
C SER A 346 -8.44 -13.95 19.68
N LYS A 347 -9.03 -15.13 19.85
CA LYS A 347 -8.86 -15.95 21.06
C LYS A 347 -7.42 -16.43 21.24
N LEU A 348 -6.76 -16.85 20.16
CA LEU A 348 -5.33 -17.20 20.18
C LEU A 348 -4.45 -16.00 20.54
N LEU A 349 -4.79 -14.81 20.05
CA LEU A 349 -4.10 -13.58 20.37
C LEU A 349 -4.24 -13.25 21.86
N LEU A 350 -5.46 -13.23 22.40
CA LEU A 350 -5.68 -13.01 23.83
C LEU A 350 -4.92 -14.03 24.69
N LEU A 351 -4.91 -15.30 24.26
CA LEU A 351 -4.14 -16.35 24.91
C LEU A 351 -2.62 -16.09 24.83
N TYR A 352 -2.11 -15.66 23.69
CA TYR A 352 -0.70 -15.31 23.53
C TYR A 352 -0.30 -14.11 24.38
N LEU A 353 -1.12 -13.05 24.41
CA LEU A 353 -0.88 -11.84 25.19
C LEU A 353 -0.85 -12.15 26.69
N THR A 354 -1.85 -12.90 27.16
CA THR A 354 -1.91 -13.34 28.55
C THR A 354 -0.69 -14.21 28.89
N LEU A 355 -0.32 -15.17 28.04
CA LEU A 355 0.88 -16.00 28.28
C LEU A 355 2.18 -15.18 28.31
N THR A 356 2.34 -14.19 27.44
CA THR A 356 3.54 -13.32 27.44
C THR A 356 3.63 -12.43 28.67
N ASP A 357 2.51 -11.91 29.15
CA ASP A 357 2.48 -11.03 30.33
C ASP A 357 2.67 -11.85 31.63
N LEU A 358 2.09 -13.05 31.68
CA LEU A 358 2.33 -14.03 32.75
C LEU A 358 3.81 -14.48 32.79
N GLN A 359 4.45 -14.63 31.63
CA GLN A 359 5.89 -14.91 31.55
C GLN A 359 6.72 -13.73 32.06
N LYS A 360 6.36 -12.50 31.69
CA LYS A 360 7.06 -11.27 32.14
C LYS A 360 6.97 -11.06 33.65
N ASN A 361 5.84 -11.42 34.25
CA ASN A 361 5.62 -11.34 35.70
C ASN A 361 6.12 -12.57 36.47
N GLY A 362 6.86 -13.49 35.81
CA GLY A 362 7.49 -14.63 36.46
C GLY A 362 6.50 -15.62 37.08
N VAL A 363 5.31 -15.75 36.47
CA VAL A 363 4.30 -16.76 36.83
C VAL A 363 4.75 -18.16 36.40
N PHE A 364 5.58 -18.24 35.35
CA PHE A 364 6.18 -19.48 34.87
C PHE A 364 7.70 -19.38 34.85
N SER A 365 8.40 -20.47 35.20
CA SER A 365 9.85 -20.60 35.01
C SER A 365 10.16 -21.34 33.71
N VAL A 366 10.94 -20.74 32.82
CA VAL A 366 11.49 -21.40 31.64
C VAL A 366 12.88 -21.92 32.01
N PHE A 367 13.11 -23.24 31.95
CA PHE A 367 14.48 -23.74 31.90
C PHE A 367 15.07 -23.36 30.54
N PRO A 368 16.23 -22.68 30.47
CA PRO A 368 16.96 -22.59 29.21
C PRO A 368 17.38 -24.01 28.79
N ASP A 369 17.26 -24.32 27.51
CA ASP A 369 17.92 -25.49 26.92
C ASP A 369 19.40 -25.46 27.35
N THR A 370 19.80 -26.39 28.20
CA THR A 370 21.19 -26.53 28.65
C THR A 370 22.02 -27.14 27.53
N THR A 371 22.31 -26.34 26.51
CA THR A 371 23.51 -26.44 25.70
C THR A 371 23.95 -25.02 25.36
N ASP A 372 25.11 -24.63 25.89
CA ASP A 372 25.92 -23.47 25.50
C ASP A 372 25.66 -22.12 26.19
N ILE A 373 26.07 -22.00 27.46
CA ILE A 373 26.67 -20.75 28.00
C ILE A 373 27.86 -21.12 28.92
N PRO A 374 29.08 -20.59 28.68
CA PRO A 374 30.22 -20.79 29.58
C PRO A 374 30.11 -19.90 30.84
N PRO A 375 30.68 -20.33 31.99
CA PRO A 375 30.46 -19.66 33.27
C PRO A 375 31.34 -18.40 33.40
N GLY A 376 30.73 -17.28 33.81
CA GLY A 376 31.46 -16.09 34.27
C GLY A 376 30.88 -14.76 33.82
N MET A 377 29.74 -14.36 34.40
CA MET A 377 29.38 -12.96 34.69
C MET A 377 28.01 -12.96 35.38
N GLU A 378 28.00 -13.29 36.67
CA GLU A 378 26.91 -12.92 37.58
C GLU A 378 27.22 -11.55 38.19
N ASP A 379 26.13 -10.88 38.56
CA ASP A 379 26.02 -9.66 39.37
C ASP A 379 26.25 -8.31 38.67
N ASN A 380 25.13 -7.63 38.35
CA ASN A 380 24.76 -6.34 38.94
C ASN A 380 23.58 -5.69 38.19
N ALA A 381 22.36 -5.76 38.75
CA ALA A 381 21.33 -4.73 38.56
C ALA A 381 20.18 -4.91 39.56
N ILE A 382 20.36 -4.39 40.78
CA ILE A 382 19.26 -3.89 41.62
C ILE A 382 19.53 -2.41 41.88
N THR A 383 18.44 -1.64 41.98
CA THR A 383 18.31 -0.19 42.22
C THR A 383 18.41 0.64 40.94
N SER A 384 17.51 1.56 40.62
CA SER A 384 16.74 2.46 41.48
C SER A 384 15.44 2.93 40.82
N SER A 385 14.35 2.80 41.55
CA SER A 385 13.10 3.55 41.42
C SER A 385 13.26 4.97 41.95
N THR A 386 12.87 5.98 41.16
CA THR A 386 12.56 7.35 41.62
C THR A 386 11.49 7.91 40.68
N LEU A 387 10.23 7.91 41.11
CA LEU A 387 9.49 9.08 41.64
C LEU A 387 9.09 10.09 40.56
N TYR A 388 7.83 10.03 40.13
CA TYR A 388 7.04 11.22 39.81
C TYR A 388 5.58 11.00 40.22
N SER A 389 5.12 11.86 41.13
CA SER A 389 3.77 12.00 41.66
C SER A 389 2.81 12.66 40.66
N PRO A 390 1.52 12.32 40.61
CA PRO A 390 0.51 13.16 39.96
C PRO A 390 -0.09 14.15 40.97
N LEU A 391 0.16 15.44 40.74
CA LEU A 391 -0.61 16.53 41.36
C LEU A 391 -1.95 16.66 40.64
N GLN A 392 -3.02 16.53 41.42
CA GLN A 392 -4.36 16.99 41.07
C GLN A 392 -4.34 18.51 40.86
N GLN A 393 -4.93 18.99 39.77
CA GLN A 393 -5.63 20.27 39.81
C GLN A 393 -6.81 20.29 38.84
N SER A 394 -7.96 20.59 39.43
CA SER A 394 -9.25 20.86 38.81
C SER A 394 -9.21 22.13 37.95
N ALA A 395 -9.88 22.10 36.80
CA ALA A 395 -10.46 23.31 36.22
C ALA A 395 -11.74 22.96 35.45
N LYS A 396 -12.89 23.30 36.06
CA LYS A 396 -14.16 23.52 35.37
C LYS A 396 -13.97 24.66 34.37
N THR A 397 -14.55 24.58 33.17
CA THR A 397 -15.28 25.71 32.53
C THR A 397 -16.13 25.22 31.35
N LYS A 398 -17.46 25.30 31.58
CA LYS A 398 -18.57 25.74 30.72
C LYS A 398 -18.61 25.33 29.23
N GLN A 399 -19.57 24.45 28.94
CA GLN A 399 -20.30 24.40 27.68
C GLN A 399 -21.05 25.72 27.44
N SER A 400 -20.92 26.27 26.24
CA SER A 400 -21.87 27.22 25.66
C SER A 400 -22.26 26.70 24.28
N GLU A 401 -23.47 26.17 24.18
CA GLU A 401 -24.15 25.86 22.93
C GLU A 401 -24.55 27.18 22.25
N SER A 402 -24.11 27.39 21.00
CA SER A 402 -24.72 28.38 20.12
C SER A 402 -25.32 27.66 18.91
N ALA A 403 -26.65 27.60 18.92
CA ALA A 403 -27.45 27.15 17.79
C ALA A 403 -27.40 28.21 16.67
N CYS A 404 -27.18 27.76 15.42
CA CYS A 404 -27.35 28.57 14.22
C CYS A 404 -28.50 27.95 13.38
N PRO A 405 -29.43 28.76 12.85
CA PRO A 405 -30.78 28.30 12.55
C PRO A 405 -30.90 27.59 11.19
N THR A 406 -31.63 26.48 11.19
CA THR A 406 -32.16 25.82 9.99
C THR A 406 -33.11 26.75 9.24
N ARG A 407 -32.73 27.09 8.00
CA ARG A 407 -33.54 27.83 7.03
C ARG A 407 -34.61 26.89 6.45
N LYS A 408 -35.89 27.23 6.62
CA LYS A 408 -37.01 26.56 5.97
C LYS A 408 -36.93 26.79 4.45
N PRO A 409 -37.28 25.81 3.59
CA PRO A 409 -37.50 26.08 2.18
C PRO A 409 -38.86 26.77 2.02
N ASP A 410 -38.86 27.98 1.48
CA ASP A 410 -40.08 28.66 1.05
C ASP A 410 -40.64 27.96 -0.21
N GLU A 411 -41.93 27.62 -0.14
CA GLU A 411 -42.72 27.10 -1.24
C GLU A 411 -42.99 28.23 -2.26
N GLU A 412 -42.34 28.17 -3.41
CA GLU A 412 -42.88 28.74 -4.66
C GLU A 412 -43.01 27.63 -5.71
N ILE A 413 -44.18 26.98 -5.70
CA ILE A 413 -44.61 26.08 -6.76
C ILE A 413 -44.95 26.94 -7.99
N LYS A 414 -43.97 27.12 -8.89
CA LYS A 414 -44.29 27.40 -10.29
C LYS A 414 -44.72 26.08 -10.93
N GLN A 415 -45.96 26.03 -11.41
CA GLN A 415 -46.49 24.94 -12.23
C GLN A 415 -45.50 24.61 -13.35
N LYS A 416 -44.78 23.49 -13.22
CA LYS A 416 -44.00 22.90 -14.31
C LYS A 416 -44.99 22.10 -15.15
N GLU A 417 -45.18 22.50 -16.41
CA GLU A 417 -45.87 21.69 -17.41
C GLU A 417 -45.23 20.29 -17.44
N GLU A 418 -46.05 19.23 -17.36
CA GLU A 418 -45.58 17.85 -17.48
C GLU A 418 -45.05 17.61 -18.89
N ILE A 419 -43.72 17.58 -19.03
CA ILE A 419 -43.05 17.26 -20.29
C ILE A 419 -43.09 15.74 -20.48
N HIS A 420 -43.86 15.26 -21.45
CA HIS A 420 -43.83 13.86 -21.86
C HIS A 420 -42.43 13.48 -22.34
N PHE A 421 -41.76 12.57 -21.62
CA PHE A 421 -40.39 12.14 -21.89
C PHE A 421 -40.40 10.87 -22.75
N SER A 422 -40.08 10.98 -24.04
CA SER A 422 -39.85 9.79 -24.90
C SER A 422 -38.39 9.34 -24.78
N LEU A 423 -38.15 8.03 -24.83
CA LEU A 423 -36.78 7.48 -24.88
C LEU A 423 -35.99 8.06 -26.06
N LEU A 424 -36.66 8.34 -27.19
CA LEU A 424 -36.03 8.93 -28.37
C LEU A 424 -35.56 10.39 -28.12
N ASP A 425 -36.28 11.14 -27.30
CA ASP A 425 -35.92 12.52 -26.95
C ASP A 425 -34.72 12.54 -26.00
N ALA A 426 -34.65 11.56 -25.09
CA ALA A 426 -33.51 11.34 -24.21
C ALA A 426 -32.24 11.02 -25.02
N PHE A 427 -32.32 10.11 -25.99
CA PHE A 427 -31.22 9.82 -26.90
C PHE A 427 -30.82 11.05 -27.72
N SER A 428 -31.79 11.82 -28.22
CA SER A 428 -31.53 13.03 -29.01
C SER A 428 -30.82 14.12 -28.21
N TYR A 429 -31.17 14.28 -26.94
CA TYR A 429 -30.49 15.19 -26.01
C TYR A 429 -29.10 14.70 -25.62
N CYS A 430 -28.98 13.44 -25.19
CA CYS A 430 -27.71 12.87 -24.73
C CYS A 430 -26.67 12.76 -25.84
N PHE A 431 -27.08 12.62 -27.12
CA PHE A 431 -26.17 12.48 -28.26
C PHE A 431 -26.21 13.71 -29.18
N TYR A 432 -26.59 14.88 -28.67
CA TYR A 432 -26.54 16.13 -29.45
C TYR A 432 -25.09 16.52 -29.77
N TYR A 433 -24.64 16.14 -30.96
CA TYR A 433 -23.24 16.19 -31.40
C TYR A 433 -22.53 17.53 -31.15
N PRO A 434 -23.15 18.71 -31.40
CA PRO A 434 -22.49 19.98 -31.14
C PRO A 434 -22.09 20.22 -29.68
N LEU A 435 -22.83 19.69 -28.69
CA LEU A 435 -22.52 19.90 -27.26
C LEU A 435 -22.01 18.64 -26.55
N PHE A 436 -21.97 17.49 -27.24
CA PHE A 436 -21.70 16.18 -26.65
C PHE A 436 -20.32 16.04 -25.99
N PHE A 437 -19.25 16.49 -26.65
CA PHE A 437 -17.89 16.24 -26.17
C PHE A 437 -17.37 17.36 -25.25
N THR A 438 -17.56 18.62 -25.63
CA THR A 438 -16.89 19.76 -24.98
C THR A 438 -17.74 21.04 -24.99
N GLY A 439 -19.07 20.90 -25.12
CA GLY A 439 -19.97 22.05 -25.15
C GLY A 439 -20.41 22.51 -23.77
N PRO A 440 -20.92 23.76 -23.65
CA PRO A 440 -21.60 24.20 -22.44
C PRO A 440 -22.87 23.36 -22.18
N ILE A 441 -23.14 23.08 -20.90
CA ILE A 441 -24.29 22.27 -20.48
C ILE A 441 -25.58 23.09 -20.67
N ILE A 442 -26.45 22.62 -21.56
CA ILE A 442 -27.82 23.14 -21.74
C ILE A 442 -28.78 22.26 -20.95
N THR A 443 -29.86 22.82 -20.37
CA THR A 443 -30.87 21.99 -19.69
C THR A 443 -31.79 21.32 -20.70
N TYR A 444 -32.38 20.16 -20.34
CA TYR A 444 -33.32 19.46 -21.23
C TYR A 444 -34.55 20.31 -21.56
N ASP A 445 -35.08 21.06 -20.57
CA ASP A 445 -36.23 21.94 -20.73
C ASP A 445 -35.95 23.02 -21.80
N ASP A 446 -34.75 23.61 -21.79
CA ASP A 446 -34.34 24.63 -22.77
C ASP A 446 -34.01 24.02 -24.14
N PHE A 447 -33.37 22.85 -24.16
CA PHE A 447 -33.04 22.13 -25.39
C PHE A 447 -34.29 21.72 -26.16
N SER A 448 -35.28 21.12 -25.48
CA SER A 448 -36.51 20.66 -26.11
C SER A 448 -37.33 21.82 -26.69
N LYS A 449 -37.43 22.95 -25.96
CA LYS A 449 -38.09 24.17 -26.45
C LYS A 449 -37.40 24.71 -27.70
N GLN A 450 -36.08 24.86 -27.64
CA GLN A 450 -35.31 25.41 -28.77
C GLN A 450 -35.32 24.48 -29.98
N MET A 451 -35.30 23.16 -29.79
CA MET A 451 -35.34 22.20 -30.88
C MET A 451 -36.68 22.27 -31.64
N ASN A 452 -37.80 22.34 -30.90
CA ASN A 452 -39.15 22.48 -31.46
C ASN A 452 -39.40 23.85 -32.15
N GLU A 453 -38.72 24.91 -31.69
CA GLU A 453 -38.75 26.24 -32.31
C GLU A 453 -37.81 26.33 -33.53
N SER A 454 -36.68 25.62 -33.50
CA SER A 454 -35.66 25.62 -34.57
C SER A 454 -36.18 24.98 -35.86
N GLU A 455 -37.01 23.93 -35.78
CA GLU A 455 -37.63 23.29 -36.95
C GLU A 455 -38.53 24.24 -37.77
N LYS A 456 -38.99 25.34 -37.16
CA LYS A 456 -39.94 26.29 -37.77
C LYS A 456 -39.29 27.53 -38.36
N THR A 457 -37.99 27.73 -38.17
CA THR A 457 -37.35 29.04 -38.41
C THR A 457 -36.16 28.93 -39.36
N THR A 458 -36.19 29.66 -40.47
CA THR A 458 -35.05 29.78 -41.41
C THR A 458 -34.06 30.83 -40.90
N LEU A 459 -32.76 30.51 -40.92
CA LEU A 459 -31.69 31.41 -40.44
C LEU A 459 -31.72 32.76 -41.16
N LYS A 460 -31.77 33.86 -40.40
CA LYS A 460 -31.77 35.23 -40.96
C LYS A 460 -30.35 35.67 -41.30
N ALA A 461 -30.19 36.53 -42.31
CA ALA A 461 -28.88 37.05 -42.72
C ALA A 461 -28.12 37.79 -41.58
N SER A 462 -28.84 38.41 -40.64
CA SER A 462 -28.26 39.04 -39.44
C SER A 462 -27.66 38.03 -38.46
N GLU A 463 -28.27 36.85 -38.34
CA GLU A 463 -27.79 35.76 -37.47
C GLU A 463 -26.57 35.10 -38.11
N LEU A 464 -26.57 34.91 -39.42
CA LEU A 464 -25.41 34.41 -40.17
C LEU A 464 -24.18 35.30 -39.98
N LYS A 465 -24.37 36.64 -40.01
CA LYS A 465 -23.30 37.60 -39.74
C LYS A 465 -22.76 37.50 -38.30
N SER A 466 -23.65 37.28 -37.32
CA SER A 466 -23.26 37.09 -35.91
C SER A 466 -22.50 35.78 -35.69
N ILE A 467 -22.95 34.71 -36.33
CA ILE A 467 -22.29 33.39 -36.31
C ILE A 467 -20.92 33.50 -36.97
N ALA A 468 -20.82 34.13 -38.14
CA ALA A 468 -19.55 34.34 -38.84
C ALA A 468 -18.55 35.13 -38.00
N PHE A 469 -18.97 36.23 -37.36
CA PHE A 469 -18.12 37.01 -36.48
C PHE A 469 -17.58 36.18 -35.29
N ARG A 470 -18.44 35.37 -34.67
CA ARG A 470 -18.03 34.48 -33.57
C ARG A 470 -17.11 33.36 -34.03
N ALA A 471 -17.35 32.79 -35.21
CA ALA A 471 -16.48 31.79 -35.81
C ALA A 471 -15.09 32.37 -36.09
N THR A 472 -14.99 33.56 -36.68
CA THR A 472 -13.72 34.26 -36.89
C THR A 472 -12.99 34.52 -35.59
N ARG A 473 -13.71 34.92 -34.52
CA ARG A 473 -13.12 35.11 -33.20
C ARG A 473 -12.56 33.81 -32.61
N VAL A 474 -13.27 32.69 -32.73
CA VAL A 474 -12.79 31.38 -32.27
C VAL A 474 -11.54 30.96 -33.05
N ILE A 475 -11.57 31.10 -34.39
CA ILE A 475 -10.43 30.80 -35.26
C ILE A 475 -9.20 31.63 -34.88
N PHE A 476 -9.38 32.92 -34.64
CA PHE A 476 -8.30 33.81 -34.18
C PHE A 476 -7.68 33.29 -32.86
N TRP A 477 -8.50 32.97 -31.86
CA TRP A 477 -8.00 32.46 -30.58
C TRP A 477 -7.34 31.08 -30.69
N THR A 478 -7.81 30.22 -31.61
CA THR A 478 -7.14 28.95 -31.91
C THR A 478 -5.73 29.17 -32.46
N PHE A 479 -5.56 30.05 -33.46
CA PHE A 479 -4.24 30.39 -33.98
C PHE A 479 -3.36 31.07 -32.94
N PHE A 480 -3.95 31.88 -32.05
CA PHE A 480 -3.23 32.51 -30.95
C PHE A 480 -2.73 31.48 -29.91
N ILE A 481 -3.51 30.44 -29.59
CA ILE A 481 -3.05 29.33 -28.75
C ILE A 481 -1.90 28.56 -29.40
N GLU A 482 -2.02 28.24 -30.70
CA GLU A 482 -0.93 27.57 -31.45
C GLU A 482 0.34 28.42 -31.46
N PHE A 483 0.21 29.73 -31.65
CA PHE A 483 1.32 30.67 -31.53
C PHE A 483 1.94 30.64 -30.13
N ILE A 484 1.13 30.75 -29.07
CA ILE A 484 1.63 30.66 -27.69
C ILE A 484 2.32 29.33 -27.43
N LEU A 485 1.76 28.20 -27.86
CA LEU A 485 2.36 26.88 -27.66
C LEU A 485 3.68 26.71 -28.42
N HIS A 486 3.82 27.37 -29.58
CA HIS A 486 5.04 27.33 -30.37
C HIS A 486 6.19 28.16 -29.76
N PHE A 487 5.88 29.31 -29.16
CA PHE A 487 6.89 30.24 -28.63
C PHE A 487 7.09 30.14 -27.11
N LEU A 488 6.06 29.76 -26.37
CA LEU A 488 6.07 29.63 -24.92
C LEU A 488 5.94 28.16 -24.53
N TYR A 489 7.08 27.55 -24.22
CA TYR A 489 7.22 26.16 -23.78
C TYR A 489 6.69 25.91 -22.35
N VAL A 490 5.59 26.54 -21.94
CA VAL A 490 5.08 26.51 -20.56
C VAL A 490 4.78 25.07 -20.10
N ASN A 491 4.25 24.23 -21.00
CA ASN A 491 4.00 22.81 -20.71
C ASN A 491 5.29 21.97 -20.63
N ALA A 492 6.37 22.34 -21.33
CA ALA A 492 7.65 21.64 -21.24
C ALA A 492 8.44 22.03 -19.99
N PHE A 493 8.23 23.26 -19.49
CA PHE A 493 8.78 23.71 -18.21
C PHE A 493 8.22 22.90 -17.03
N GLN A 494 6.93 22.53 -17.05
CA GLN A 494 6.31 21.72 -15.99
C GLN A 494 6.94 20.32 -15.82
N ASN A 495 7.48 19.74 -16.90
CA ASN A 495 8.07 18.41 -16.86
C ASN A 495 9.52 18.40 -16.33
N ASN A 496 10.15 19.56 -16.10
CA ASN A 496 11.52 19.69 -15.60
C ASN A 496 11.53 20.32 -14.20
N VAL A 497 11.16 19.53 -13.18
CA VAL A 497 11.03 19.95 -11.78
C VAL A 497 12.34 20.57 -11.25
N SER A 498 13.50 20.04 -11.64
CA SER A 498 14.82 20.54 -11.25
C SER A 498 15.11 21.99 -11.69
N THR A 499 14.47 22.45 -12.76
CA THR A 499 14.65 23.81 -13.26
C THR A 499 13.74 24.80 -12.53
N LEU A 500 12.54 24.36 -12.10
CA LEU A 500 11.61 25.18 -11.32
C LEU A 500 12.13 25.53 -9.92
N GLU A 501 12.88 24.63 -9.29
CA GLU A 501 13.46 24.86 -7.95
C GLU A 501 14.55 25.94 -7.92
N ASN A 502 15.16 26.23 -9.08
CA ASN A 502 16.26 27.18 -9.22
C ASN A 502 15.84 28.57 -9.74
N ILE A 503 14.54 28.79 -10.00
CA ILE A 503 14.02 30.02 -10.58
C ILE A 503 13.58 30.99 -9.47
N ASP A 504 13.81 32.29 -9.71
CA ASP A 504 13.39 33.36 -8.79
C ASP A 504 11.85 33.38 -8.56
N GLN A 505 11.45 33.72 -7.35
CA GLN A 505 10.05 33.69 -6.93
C GLN A 505 9.17 34.61 -7.78
N TRP A 506 9.65 35.78 -8.23
CA TRP A 506 8.87 36.65 -9.13
C TRP A 506 8.61 36.00 -10.50
N THR A 507 9.59 35.27 -11.01
CA THR A 507 9.47 34.56 -12.29
C THR A 507 8.48 33.41 -12.16
N LEU A 508 8.48 32.70 -11.03
CA LEU A 508 7.50 31.65 -10.73
C LEU A 508 6.06 32.19 -10.69
N TRP A 509 5.85 33.36 -10.07
CA TRP A 509 4.54 34.01 -10.03
C TRP A 509 4.10 34.45 -11.44
N GLY A 510 5.02 34.96 -12.27
CA GLY A 510 4.76 35.27 -13.66
C GLY A 510 4.37 34.06 -14.50
N ILE A 511 5.05 32.92 -14.31
CA ILE A 511 4.72 31.65 -14.98
C ILE A 511 3.33 31.17 -14.54
N GLY A 512 3.02 31.22 -13.24
CA GLY A 512 1.70 30.86 -12.71
C GLY A 512 0.58 31.74 -13.28
N TYR A 513 0.80 33.05 -13.38
CA TYR A 513 -0.14 33.98 -13.99
C TYR A 513 -0.37 33.68 -15.48
N CYS A 514 0.69 33.45 -16.25
CA CYS A 514 0.60 33.06 -17.65
C CYS A 514 -0.15 31.73 -17.83
N GLN A 515 0.07 30.76 -16.95
CA GLN A 515 -0.63 29.48 -16.96
C GLN A 515 -2.14 29.64 -16.72
N GLY A 516 -2.54 30.49 -15.76
CA GLY A 516 -3.95 30.79 -15.49
C GLY A 516 -4.66 31.42 -16.70
N HIS A 517 -4.01 32.39 -17.35
CA HIS A 517 -4.55 33.00 -18.58
C HIS A 517 -4.60 32.02 -19.75
N PHE A 518 -3.57 31.18 -19.92
CA PHE A 518 -3.55 30.14 -20.94
C PHE A 518 -4.70 29.15 -20.77
N PHE A 519 -4.95 28.71 -19.53
CA PHE A 519 -6.10 27.87 -19.19
C PHE A 519 -7.41 28.55 -19.62
N MET A 520 -7.63 29.82 -19.30
CA MET A 520 -8.85 30.53 -19.68
C MET A 520 -9.06 30.61 -21.20
N ILE A 521 -8.02 30.99 -21.95
CA ILE A 521 -8.09 31.10 -23.41
C ILE A 521 -8.39 29.72 -24.03
N LYS A 522 -7.81 28.65 -23.48
CA LYS A 522 -8.12 27.26 -23.89
C LYS A 522 -9.60 26.93 -23.73
N TYR A 523 -10.23 27.31 -22.62
CA TYR A 523 -11.66 27.05 -22.39
C TYR A 523 -12.57 27.89 -23.30
N TRP A 524 -12.16 29.11 -23.66
CA TRP A 524 -12.88 29.92 -24.66
C TRP A 524 -12.90 29.27 -26.04
N VAL A 525 -11.79 28.66 -26.47
CA VAL A 525 -11.72 27.93 -27.74
C VAL A 525 -12.52 26.62 -27.63
N LEU A 526 -12.36 25.89 -26.53
CA LEU A 526 -13.00 24.61 -26.26
C LEU A 526 -14.53 24.68 -26.27
N PHE A 527 -15.11 25.70 -25.62
CA PHE A 527 -16.55 25.95 -25.64
C PHE A 527 -17.01 26.72 -26.88
N GLY A 528 -16.12 27.48 -27.51
CA GLY A 528 -16.44 28.36 -28.63
C GLY A 528 -16.86 27.60 -29.89
N LEU A 529 -16.14 26.54 -30.26
CA LEU A 529 -16.42 25.76 -31.47
C LEU A 529 -17.77 24.99 -31.39
N PRO A 530 -18.04 24.19 -30.32
CA PRO A 530 -19.37 23.66 -29.98
C PRO A 530 -20.48 24.70 -30.06
N SER A 531 -20.25 25.88 -29.49
CA SER A 531 -21.26 26.92 -29.42
C SER A 531 -21.60 27.55 -30.77
N VAL A 532 -20.64 27.62 -31.69
CA VAL A 532 -20.87 28.06 -33.07
C VAL A 532 -21.67 27.00 -33.83
N MET A 533 -21.32 25.72 -33.67
CA MET A 533 -22.05 24.61 -34.30
C MET A 533 -23.49 24.50 -33.81
N ALA A 534 -23.73 24.64 -32.51
CA ALA A 534 -25.08 24.63 -31.94
C ALA A 534 -25.95 25.75 -32.52
N ARG A 535 -25.38 26.95 -32.71
CA ARG A 535 -26.10 28.11 -33.29
C ARG A 535 -26.39 27.96 -34.78
N ILE A 536 -25.54 27.25 -35.53
CA ILE A 536 -25.84 26.88 -36.92
C ILE A 536 -27.06 25.97 -36.98
N CYS A 537 -27.23 25.10 -35.98
CA CYS A 537 -28.42 24.27 -35.82
C CYS A 537 -29.63 25.01 -35.21
N GLY A 538 -29.56 26.33 -35.03
CA GLY A 538 -30.65 27.12 -34.45
C GLY A 538 -30.77 27.04 -32.93
N ILE A 539 -29.84 26.36 -32.24
CA ILE A 539 -29.82 26.24 -30.78
C ILE A 539 -28.88 27.28 -30.19
N VAL A 540 -29.37 28.01 -29.19
CA VAL A 540 -28.61 29.03 -28.46
C VAL A 540 -28.01 28.40 -27.20
N PRO A 541 -26.70 28.09 -27.20
CA PRO A 541 -26.03 27.57 -26.02
C PRO A 541 -25.89 28.65 -24.94
N PRO A 542 -25.78 28.26 -23.65
CA PRO A 542 -25.51 29.18 -22.57
C PRO A 542 -24.19 29.91 -22.78
N GLU A 543 -24.06 31.09 -22.16
CA GLU A 543 -22.83 31.85 -22.20
C GLU A 543 -21.68 31.05 -21.54
N GLY A 544 -20.48 31.18 -22.11
CA GLY A 544 -19.28 30.56 -21.56
C GLY A 544 -18.92 31.13 -20.18
N PRO A 545 -17.87 30.60 -19.53
CA PRO A 545 -17.47 31.04 -18.19
C PRO A 545 -17.19 32.55 -18.17
N ASN A 546 -17.95 33.28 -17.34
CA ASN A 546 -17.75 34.69 -17.07
C ASN A 546 -16.67 34.89 -16.00
N TYR A 547 -15.91 35.98 -16.11
CA TYR A 547 -14.93 36.38 -15.08
C TYR A 547 -15.64 36.54 -13.73
N VAL A 548 -15.27 35.74 -12.75
CA VAL A 548 -15.36 36.14 -11.35
C VAL A 548 -13.94 36.53 -10.97
N LEU A 549 -13.64 37.83 -11.13
CA LEU A 549 -12.44 38.45 -10.56
C LEU A 549 -12.73 38.85 -9.12
#